data_AF-A0A938Z5Y4-F1
#
_entry.id   AF-A0A938Z5Y4-F1
#
_cell.length_a   1.000
_cell.length_b   1.000
_cell.length_c   1.000
_cell.angle_alpha   90.00
_cell.angle_beta   90.00
_cell.angle_gamma   90.00
#
_symmetry.space_group_name_H-M   'P 1'
#
loop_
_entity.id
_entity.type
_entity.pdbx_description
1 polymer ?
#
loop_
_entity_poly.entity_id
_entity_poly.type
_entity_poly.pdbx_seq_one_letter_code
_entity_poly.pdbx_strand_id
1 'polypeptide(L)'
;MMEKKVLFTIFGGTGDLAQRKLYPSLFRLYKKGDLKEDFAVIGTARRPWSDEHYREVVIGTIKELSDSQEQAETFASHFYYQSHDVTDTSHYDSLKDLAETLDQKYHLEGNQIFYLAMSPNFFGTIVSHLKSQGMLDTDGYHRVIIEKPFGSDYNSAKELNEEINQVFTEQEIYRIDHYLGKEMIQNISAIRFANNIFESMWNNRYIDNVQINIAENLGVEERGGYYDKSGALKDMVQNHILQILSLLAMEPPVAFSEKELRTEKIKALNAIRIYSEEEVKQHFVRGQYDKGQLEDKKFVGYREEANVDEESATETFVAGKFLIDNFRWSG
;
A
#
# COMPACT_ATOMS: atom_id res chain seq x y z
N MET A 1 18.18 17.36 -8.27
CA MET A 1 17.70 16.09 -8.85
C MET A 1 17.17 16.38 -10.24
N MET A 2 17.28 15.43 -11.16
CA MET A 2 16.75 15.55 -12.52
C MET A 2 15.22 15.44 -12.44
N GLU A 3 14.51 16.28 -13.20
CA GLU A 3 13.04 16.30 -13.23
C GLU A 3 12.48 14.93 -13.65
N LYS A 4 11.43 14.48 -12.98
CA LYS A 4 10.78 13.21 -13.30
C LYS A 4 9.73 13.40 -14.38
N LYS A 5 9.96 12.76 -15.52
CA LYS A 5 9.02 12.61 -16.62
C LYS A 5 8.10 11.43 -16.37
N VAL A 6 6.81 11.65 -16.19
CA VAL A 6 5.86 10.57 -15.86
C VAL A 6 4.39 10.93 -16.08
N LEU A 7 3.64 9.97 -16.63
CA LEU A 7 2.18 9.95 -16.60
C LEU A 7 1.70 9.06 -15.45
N PHE A 8 0.89 9.61 -14.56
CA PHE A 8 0.17 8.83 -13.55
C PHE A 8 -1.25 8.54 -14.02
N THR A 9 -1.68 7.28 -13.96
CA THR A 9 -3.08 6.90 -14.17
C THR A 9 -3.63 6.31 -12.88
N ILE A 10 -4.54 7.03 -12.22
CA ILE A 10 -5.10 6.67 -10.92
C ILE A 10 -6.50 6.09 -11.11
N PHE A 11 -6.58 4.76 -11.10
CA PHE A 11 -7.85 4.04 -11.07
C PHE A 11 -8.51 4.21 -9.71
N GLY A 12 -9.76 4.66 -9.68
CA GLY A 12 -10.42 5.09 -8.45
C GLY A 12 -10.09 6.54 -8.07
N GLY A 13 -9.77 7.39 -9.05
CA GLY A 13 -9.37 8.79 -8.82
C GLY A 13 -10.39 9.65 -8.05
N THR A 14 -11.67 9.26 -7.99
CA THR A 14 -12.67 9.99 -7.21
C THR A 14 -12.79 9.51 -5.75
N GLY A 15 -12.02 8.49 -5.35
CA GLY A 15 -12.12 7.84 -4.04
C GLY A 15 -11.43 8.58 -2.89
N ASP A 16 -11.72 8.16 -1.66
CA ASP A 16 -11.20 8.76 -0.42
C ASP A 16 -9.66 8.71 -0.36
N LEU A 17 -9.07 7.57 -0.71
CA LEU A 17 -7.61 7.39 -0.72
C LEU A 17 -6.92 8.39 -1.65
N ALA A 18 -7.46 8.57 -2.86
CA ALA A 18 -6.90 9.49 -3.85
C ALA A 18 -6.87 10.93 -3.31
N GLN A 19 -8.01 11.39 -2.78
CA GLN A 19 -8.18 12.75 -2.26
C GLN A 19 -7.38 13.02 -0.98
N ARG A 20 -7.39 12.09 -0.01
CA ARG A 20 -6.76 12.31 1.30
C ARG A 20 -5.27 11.99 1.33
N LYS A 21 -4.77 11.15 0.42
CA LYS A 21 -3.38 10.67 0.45
C LYS A 21 -2.64 10.89 -0.86
N LEU A 22 -3.21 10.49 -2.01
CA LEU A 22 -2.45 10.49 -3.26
C LEU A 22 -2.18 11.91 -3.80
N TYR A 23 -3.22 12.73 -3.98
CA TYR A 23 -3.04 14.10 -4.48
C TYR A 23 -2.19 14.98 -3.54
N PRO A 24 -2.40 14.95 -2.21
CA PRO A 24 -1.50 15.61 -1.28
C PRO A 24 -0.05 15.13 -1.37
N SER A 25 0.18 13.84 -1.66
CA SER A 25 1.54 13.28 -1.77
C SER A 25 2.21 13.70 -3.09
N LEU A 26 1.49 13.66 -4.21
CA LEU A 26 1.97 14.19 -5.49
C LEU A 26 2.29 15.69 -5.39
N PHE A 27 1.43 16.44 -4.71
CA PHE A 27 1.67 17.87 -4.50
C PHE A 27 2.92 18.14 -3.65
N ARG A 28 3.21 17.30 -2.65
CA ARG A 28 4.48 17.39 -1.90
C ARG A 28 5.70 17.09 -2.77
N LEU A 29 5.61 16.16 -3.71
CA LEU A 29 6.67 15.91 -4.70
C LEU A 29 6.84 17.11 -5.64
N TYR A 30 5.74 17.74 -6.04
CA TYR A 30 5.74 18.98 -6.82
C TYR A 30 6.43 20.13 -6.07
N LYS A 31 6.07 20.38 -4.80
CA LYS A 31 6.74 21.40 -3.96
C LYS A 31 8.23 21.15 -3.74
N LYS A 32 8.66 19.88 -3.71
CA LYS A 32 10.08 19.49 -3.61
C LYS A 32 10.84 19.66 -4.93
N GLY A 33 10.14 19.89 -6.03
CA GLY A 33 10.70 19.98 -7.38
C GLY A 33 11.07 18.63 -7.99
N ASP A 34 10.55 17.52 -7.44
CA ASP A 34 10.68 16.19 -8.04
C ASP A 34 9.74 16.03 -9.25
N LEU A 35 8.55 16.61 -9.16
CA LEU A 35 7.61 16.85 -10.26
C LEU A 35 7.60 18.34 -10.58
N LYS A 36 7.65 18.75 -11.85
CA LYS A 36 7.58 20.16 -12.24
C LYS A 36 6.67 20.37 -13.44
N GLU A 37 7.19 20.37 -14.66
CA GLU A 37 6.43 20.66 -15.88
C GLU A 37 6.13 19.37 -16.65
N ASP A 38 7.08 18.44 -16.72
CA ASP A 38 6.97 17.22 -17.51
C ASP A 38 6.25 16.09 -16.75
N PHE A 39 5.03 16.36 -16.26
CA PHE A 39 4.20 15.32 -15.66
C PHE A 39 2.72 15.52 -15.97
N ALA A 40 1.95 14.44 -15.93
CA ALA A 40 0.50 14.50 -16.01
C ALA A 40 -0.16 13.45 -15.12
N VAL A 41 -1.41 13.69 -14.75
CA VAL A 41 -2.20 12.77 -13.94
C VAL A 41 -3.57 12.58 -14.58
N ILE A 42 -3.91 11.34 -14.93
CA ILE A 42 -5.25 10.93 -15.33
C ILE A 42 -5.93 10.31 -14.11
N GLY A 43 -6.96 10.98 -13.60
CA GLY A 43 -7.92 10.39 -12.68
C GLY A 43 -8.99 9.63 -13.45
N THR A 44 -9.31 8.41 -13.02
CA THR A 44 -10.33 7.62 -13.70
C THR A 44 -11.26 6.89 -12.75
N ALA A 45 -12.57 6.99 -12.99
CA ALA A 45 -13.63 6.31 -12.26
C ALA A 45 -14.95 6.33 -13.07
N ARG A 46 -15.99 5.65 -12.57
CA ARG A 46 -17.31 5.56 -13.24
C ARG A 46 -18.11 6.86 -13.27
N ARG A 47 -17.78 7.85 -12.43
CA ARG A 47 -18.56 9.09 -12.35
C ARG A 47 -18.27 9.95 -13.59
N PRO A 48 -19.29 10.55 -14.23
CA PRO A 48 -19.06 11.41 -15.39
C PRO A 48 -18.66 12.82 -14.93
N TRP A 49 -17.41 12.98 -14.49
CA TRP A 49 -16.85 14.30 -14.14
C TRP A 49 -16.21 14.94 -15.37
N SER A 50 -16.19 16.28 -15.40
CA SER A 50 -15.35 17.03 -16.34
C SER A 50 -13.97 17.28 -15.74
N ASP A 51 -13.02 17.65 -16.60
CA ASP A 51 -11.69 18.09 -16.18
C ASP A 51 -11.77 19.25 -15.17
N GLU A 52 -12.62 20.23 -15.42
CA GLU A 52 -12.76 21.41 -14.56
C GLU A 52 -13.18 21.01 -13.14
N HIS A 53 -14.21 20.18 -13.03
CA HIS A 53 -14.67 19.71 -11.72
C HIS A 53 -13.61 18.86 -11.03
N TYR A 54 -12.90 17.99 -11.76
CA TYR A 54 -11.84 17.18 -11.20
C TYR A 54 -10.68 18.05 -10.66
N ARG A 55 -10.30 19.10 -11.38
CA ARG A 55 -9.28 20.07 -10.95
C ARG A 55 -9.72 20.84 -9.71
N GLU A 56 -10.98 21.27 -9.62
CA GLU A 56 -11.53 21.91 -8.42
C GLU A 56 -11.41 20.99 -7.18
N VAL A 57 -11.73 19.71 -7.33
CA VAL A 57 -11.57 18.71 -6.27
C VAL A 57 -10.09 18.61 -5.87
N VAL A 58 -9.18 18.48 -6.83
CA VAL A 58 -7.72 18.41 -6.55
C VAL A 58 -7.27 19.66 -5.78
N ILE A 59 -7.61 20.87 -6.24
CA ILE A 59 -7.30 22.14 -5.56
C ILE A 59 -7.82 22.12 -4.12
N GLY A 60 -9.07 21.68 -3.92
CA GLY A 60 -9.67 21.55 -2.59
C GLY A 60 -8.87 20.65 -1.65
N THR A 61 -8.36 19.52 -2.15
CA THR A 61 -7.58 18.55 -1.34
C THR A 61 -6.19 19.05 -0.94
N ILE A 62 -5.60 19.98 -1.70
CA ILE A 62 -4.24 20.50 -1.45
C ILE A 62 -4.24 21.91 -0.86
N LYS A 63 -5.41 22.50 -0.62
CA LYS A 63 -5.58 23.89 -0.19
C LYS A 63 -4.74 24.28 1.04
N GLU A 64 -4.61 23.38 2.01
CA GLU A 64 -3.81 23.63 3.23
C GLU A 64 -2.30 23.45 3.02
N LEU A 65 -1.90 22.79 1.93
CA LEU A 65 -0.50 22.53 1.60
C LEU A 65 0.07 23.58 0.64
N SER A 66 -0.78 24.19 -0.18
CA SER A 66 -0.41 25.18 -1.19
C SER A 66 -0.04 26.53 -0.58
N ASP A 67 1.02 27.15 -1.09
CA ASP A 67 1.48 28.47 -0.65
C ASP A 67 0.63 29.60 -1.27
N SER A 68 0.00 29.34 -2.43
CA SER A 68 -0.89 30.27 -3.11
C SER A 68 -1.93 29.54 -3.96
N GLN A 69 -3.01 30.25 -4.31
CA GLN A 69 -4.03 29.76 -5.24
C GLN A 69 -3.44 29.44 -6.61
N GLU A 70 -2.56 30.32 -7.12
CA GLU A 70 -1.87 30.13 -8.41
C GLU A 70 -1.05 28.83 -8.42
N GLN A 71 -0.31 28.53 -7.35
CA GLN A 71 0.46 27.28 -7.26
C GLN A 71 -0.45 26.04 -7.31
N ALA A 72 -1.60 26.09 -6.63
CA ALA A 72 -2.57 25.00 -6.64
C ALA A 72 -3.20 24.83 -8.04
N GLU A 73 -3.53 25.93 -8.71
CA GLU A 73 -4.09 25.93 -10.07
C GLU A 73 -3.08 25.42 -11.10
N THR A 74 -1.82 25.87 -11.03
CA THR A 74 -0.74 25.35 -11.89
C THR A 74 -0.61 23.85 -11.71
N PHE A 75 -0.49 23.36 -10.48
CA PHE A 75 -0.40 21.92 -10.21
C PHE A 75 -1.63 21.17 -10.74
N ALA A 76 -2.84 21.67 -10.48
CA ALA A 76 -4.07 21.04 -10.95
C ALA A 76 -4.21 21.06 -12.47
N SER A 77 -3.55 21.97 -13.20
CA SER A 77 -3.59 21.98 -14.67
C SER A 77 -2.97 20.74 -15.34
N HIS A 78 -2.15 19.98 -14.59
CA HIS A 78 -1.59 18.69 -15.00
C HIS A 78 -2.57 17.52 -14.79
N PHE A 79 -3.75 17.77 -14.19
CA PHE A 79 -4.77 16.76 -13.93
C PHE A 79 -5.84 16.75 -15.01
N TYR A 80 -6.16 15.54 -15.47
CA TYR A 80 -7.16 15.23 -16.49
C TYR A 80 -8.05 14.11 -15.96
N TYR A 81 -9.30 14.08 -16.39
CA TYR A 81 -10.26 13.08 -15.95
C TYR A 81 -10.85 12.32 -17.13
N GLN A 82 -10.89 11.00 -17.00
CA GLN A 82 -11.58 10.13 -17.95
C GLN A 82 -12.61 9.29 -17.20
N SER A 83 -13.89 9.46 -17.54
CA SER A 83 -14.92 8.53 -17.06
C SER A 83 -14.68 7.16 -17.67
N HIS A 84 -14.68 6.13 -16.83
CA HIS A 84 -14.21 4.81 -17.23
C HIS A 84 -14.85 3.72 -16.35
N ASP A 85 -15.18 2.62 -17.01
CA ASP A 85 -15.58 1.38 -16.38
C ASP A 85 -14.51 0.33 -16.69
N VAL A 86 -13.87 -0.18 -15.66
CA VAL A 86 -12.72 -1.09 -15.78
C VAL A 86 -13.08 -2.43 -16.41
N THR A 87 -14.37 -2.78 -16.46
CA THR A 87 -14.83 -4.00 -17.14
C THR A 87 -15.16 -3.79 -18.62
N ASP A 88 -15.18 -2.55 -19.10
CA ASP A 88 -15.49 -2.22 -20.50
C ASP A 88 -14.21 -1.87 -21.26
N THR A 89 -13.83 -2.72 -22.22
CA THR A 89 -12.62 -2.53 -23.03
C THR A 89 -12.67 -1.27 -23.87
N SER A 90 -13.84 -0.82 -24.33
CA SER A 90 -13.95 0.41 -25.15
C SER A 90 -13.55 1.67 -24.38
N HIS A 91 -13.73 1.66 -23.05
CA HIS A 91 -13.28 2.76 -22.20
C HIS A 91 -11.76 2.82 -22.05
N TYR A 92 -11.04 1.72 -22.32
CA TYR A 92 -9.57 1.72 -22.35
C TYR A 92 -9.03 2.36 -23.62
N ASP A 93 -9.73 2.25 -24.75
CA ASP A 93 -9.35 2.96 -25.98
C ASP A 93 -9.35 4.48 -25.76
N SER A 94 -10.40 5.00 -25.12
CA SER A 94 -10.49 6.43 -24.79
C SER A 94 -9.41 6.87 -23.78
N LEU A 95 -9.08 5.99 -22.82
CA LEU A 95 -8.02 6.23 -21.85
C LEU A 95 -6.64 6.23 -22.52
N LYS A 96 -6.43 5.36 -23.51
CA LYS A 96 -5.21 5.28 -24.31
C LYS A 96 -5.00 6.53 -25.15
N ASP A 97 -6.02 6.97 -25.88
CA ASP A 97 -5.97 8.18 -26.71
C ASP A 97 -5.59 9.41 -25.86
N LEU A 98 -6.17 9.51 -24.65
CA LEU A 98 -5.82 10.57 -23.70
C LEU A 98 -4.37 10.42 -23.21
N ALA A 99 -3.93 9.22 -22.84
CA ALA A 99 -2.57 8.97 -22.39
C ALA A 99 -1.53 9.34 -23.45
N GLU A 100 -1.74 8.96 -24.72
CA GLU A 100 -0.86 9.31 -25.84
C GLU A 100 -0.83 10.82 -26.10
N THR A 101 -1.98 11.49 -26.00
CA THR A 101 -2.07 12.96 -26.13
C THR A 101 -1.26 13.66 -25.05
N LEU A 102 -1.36 13.18 -23.80
CA LEU A 102 -0.64 13.76 -22.66
C LEU A 102 0.85 13.44 -22.69
N ASP A 103 1.23 12.24 -23.13
CA ASP A 103 2.63 11.85 -23.34
C ASP A 103 3.35 12.81 -24.29
N GLN A 104 2.71 13.14 -25.42
CA GLN A 104 3.24 14.11 -26.37
C GLN A 104 3.24 15.54 -25.81
N LYS A 105 2.14 15.96 -25.15
CA LYS A 105 2.00 17.31 -24.60
C LYS A 105 3.07 17.65 -23.56
N TYR A 106 3.39 16.70 -22.69
CA TYR A 106 4.31 16.88 -21.57
C TYR A 106 5.67 16.19 -21.78
N HIS A 107 5.94 15.69 -22.99
CA HIS A 107 7.20 15.03 -23.36
C HIS A 107 7.61 13.92 -22.37
N LEU A 108 6.67 13.04 -22.04
CA LEU A 108 6.81 12.07 -20.93
C LEU A 108 7.65 10.83 -21.30
N GLU A 109 7.98 10.66 -22.58
CA GLU A 109 8.85 9.58 -23.11
C GLU A 109 8.29 8.18 -22.83
N GLY A 110 6.97 8.02 -22.83
CA GLY A 110 6.29 6.76 -22.55
C GLY A 110 6.30 6.33 -21.08
N ASN A 111 6.83 7.13 -20.17
CA ASN A 111 6.95 6.72 -18.77
C ASN A 111 5.59 6.74 -18.05
N GLN A 112 5.07 5.58 -17.65
CA GLN A 112 3.74 5.45 -17.05
C GLN A 112 3.75 4.75 -15.69
N ILE A 113 2.95 5.27 -14.77
CA ILE A 113 2.66 4.67 -13.47
C ILE A 113 1.14 4.51 -13.32
N PHE A 114 0.70 3.27 -13.17
CA PHE A 114 -0.70 2.93 -12.92
C PHE A 114 -0.90 2.72 -11.41
N TYR A 115 -1.75 3.52 -10.77
CA TYR A 115 -2.12 3.36 -9.37
C TYR A 115 -3.51 2.75 -9.26
N LEU A 116 -3.61 1.56 -8.67
CA LEU A 116 -4.87 0.85 -8.49
C LEU A 116 -5.49 1.18 -7.13
N ALA A 117 -6.12 2.35 -7.01
CA ALA A 117 -6.78 2.83 -5.79
C ALA A 117 -8.27 2.39 -5.73
N MET A 118 -8.53 1.10 -5.95
CA MET A 118 -9.87 0.53 -5.98
C MET A 118 -9.93 -0.89 -5.39
N SER A 119 -11.12 -1.51 -5.42
CA SER A 119 -11.33 -2.85 -4.86
C SER A 119 -10.40 -3.89 -5.52
N PRO A 120 -9.80 -4.81 -4.75
CA PRO A 120 -8.88 -5.83 -5.26
C PRO A 120 -9.46 -6.74 -6.34
N ASN A 121 -10.78 -6.93 -6.34
CA ASN A 121 -11.48 -7.73 -7.35
C ASN A 121 -11.29 -7.21 -8.79
N PHE A 122 -10.86 -5.96 -8.95
CA PHE A 122 -10.62 -5.38 -10.27
C PHE A 122 -9.14 -5.39 -10.69
N PHE A 123 -8.20 -5.74 -9.80
CA PHE A 123 -6.77 -5.64 -10.10
C PHE A 123 -6.36 -6.51 -11.29
N GLY A 124 -6.77 -7.79 -11.29
CA GLY A 124 -6.53 -8.72 -12.40
C GLY A 124 -7.12 -8.22 -13.72
N THR A 125 -8.39 -7.80 -13.70
CA THR A 125 -9.09 -7.25 -14.87
C THR A 125 -8.37 -6.04 -15.44
N ILE A 126 -8.00 -5.07 -14.61
CA ILE A 126 -7.31 -3.85 -15.06
C ILE A 126 -5.98 -4.19 -15.69
N VAL A 127 -5.16 -5.01 -15.01
CA VAL A 127 -3.83 -5.38 -15.49
C VAL A 127 -3.91 -6.13 -16.83
N SER A 128 -4.87 -7.06 -16.96
CA SER A 128 -5.14 -7.75 -18.23
C SER A 128 -5.56 -6.78 -19.34
N HIS A 129 -6.45 -5.83 -19.04
CA HIS A 129 -6.92 -4.84 -20.00
C HIS A 129 -5.82 -3.86 -20.42
N LEU A 130 -4.97 -3.39 -19.50
CA LEU A 130 -3.82 -2.54 -19.82
C LEU A 130 -2.93 -3.20 -20.89
N LYS A 131 -2.67 -4.51 -20.77
CA LYS A 131 -1.92 -5.26 -21.78
C LYS A 131 -2.71 -5.43 -23.09
N SER A 132 -3.94 -5.93 -23.01
CA SER A 132 -4.72 -6.32 -24.20
C SER A 132 -5.11 -5.13 -25.09
N GLN A 133 -5.23 -3.92 -24.52
CA GLN A 133 -5.58 -2.69 -25.24
C GLN A 133 -4.34 -1.87 -25.63
N GLY A 134 -3.13 -2.40 -25.36
CA GLY A 134 -1.88 -1.77 -25.75
C GLY A 134 -1.58 -0.47 -25.00
N MET A 135 -2.04 -0.33 -23.75
CA MET A 135 -1.66 0.79 -22.87
C MET A 135 -0.19 0.74 -22.45
N LEU A 136 0.45 -0.43 -22.60
CA LEU A 136 1.85 -0.69 -22.26
C LEU A 136 2.77 -0.63 -23.50
N ASP A 137 2.23 -0.30 -24.67
CA ASP A 137 2.97 -0.26 -25.94
C ASP A 137 3.70 1.08 -26.10
N THR A 138 4.56 1.42 -25.15
CA THR A 138 5.36 2.64 -25.17
C THR A 138 6.84 2.35 -24.95
N ASP A 139 7.72 3.30 -25.33
CA ASP A 139 9.18 3.16 -25.21
C ASP A 139 9.70 3.35 -23.77
N GLY A 140 8.87 3.88 -22.86
CA GLY A 140 9.24 4.20 -21.49
C GLY A 140 9.09 3.04 -20.50
N TYR A 141 9.28 3.33 -19.21
CA TYR A 141 9.00 2.34 -18.18
C TYR A 141 7.51 2.29 -17.84
N HIS A 142 7.03 1.12 -17.46
CA HIS A 142 5.68 0.92 -16.93
C HIS A 142 5.77 0.39 -15.52
N ARG A 143 5.01 0.96 -14.59
CA ARG A 143 4.94 0.47 -13.21
C ARG A 143 3.50 0.41 -12.75
N VAL A 144 3.18 -0.60 -11.96
CA VAL A 144 1.86 -0.74 -11.33
C VAL A 144 2.00 -0.69 -9.82
N ILE A 145 1.22 0.19 -9.19
CA ILE A 145 1.12 0.33 -7.74
C ILE A 145 -0.20 -0.30 -7.30
N ILE A 146 -0.11 -1.24 -6.36
CA ILE A 146 -1.24 -2.07 -5.93
C ILE A 146 -1.45 -1.90 -4.44
N GLU A 147 -2.67 -1.54 -4.05
CA GLU A 147 -3.08 -1.38 -2.66
C GLU A 147 -3.45 -2.71 -1.99
N LYS A 148 -3.49 -2.68 -0.65
CA LYS A 148 -4.03 -3.80 0.14
C LYS A 148 -5.57 -3.83 0.08
N PRO A 149 -6.20 -5.01 0.24
CA PRO A 149 -5.61 -6.33 0.49
C PRO A 149 -5.14 -7.04 -0.79
N PHE A 150 -4.07 -7.82 -0.66
CA PHE A 150 -3.48 -8.61 -1.75
C PHE A 150 -3.91 -10.08 -1.63
N GLY A 151 -5.14 -10.37 -2.03
CA GLY A 151 -5.83 -11.62 -1.72
C GLY A 151 -6.39 -11.64 -0.29
N SER A 152 -7.22 -12.63 0.01
CA SER A 152 -7.82 -12.86 1.33
C SER A 152 -7.21 -14.06 2.07
N ASP A 153 -6.45 -14.87 1.34
CA ASP A 153 -5.68 -16.03 1.79
C ASP A 153 -4.50 -16.28 0.83
N TYR A 154 -3.71 -17.32 1.10
CA TYR A 154 -2.55 -17.66 0.26
C TYR A 154 -2.92 -17.98 -1.20
N ASN A 155 -4.01 -18.72 -1.43
CA ASN A 155 -4.37 -19.18 -2.79
C ASN A 155 -4.84 -18.00 -3.64
N SER A 156 -5.75 -17.18 -3.12
CA SER A 156 -6.22 -15.98 -3.80
C SER A 156 -5.10 -14.96 -4.02
N ALA A 157 -4.17 -14.80 -3.07
CA ALA A 157 -3.00 -13.95 -3.24
C ALA A 157 -2.05 -14.48 -4.34
N LYS A 158 -1.88 -15.81 -4.41
CA LYS A 158 -1.06 -16.47 -5.42
C LYS A 158 -1.68 -16.32 -6.82
N GLU A 159 -2.98 -16.56 -6.97
CA GLU A 159 -3.71 -16.38 -8.23
C GLU A 159 -3.59 -14.93 -8.73
N LEU A 160 -3.91 -13.95 -7.88
CA LEU A 160 -3.75 -12.53 -8.22
C LEU A 160 -2.31 -12.20 -8.61
N ASN A 161 -1.34 -12.74 -7.88
CA ASN A 161 0.07 -12.54 -8.19
C ASN A 161 0.47 -13.13 -9.55
N GLU A 162 -0.05 -14.30 -9.91
CA GLU A 162 0.20 -14.94 -11.20
C GLU A 162 -0.42 -14.12 -12.34
N GLU A 163 -1.66 -13.61 -12.18
CA GLU A 163 -2.30 -12.73 -13.16
C GLU A 163 -1.48 -11.46 -13.42
N ILE A 164 -1.00 -10.79 -12.36
CA ILE A 164 -0.21 -9.58 -12.51
C ILE A 164 1.14 -9.88 -13.19
N ASN A 165 1.79 -10.99 -12.82
CA ASN A 165 3.09 -11.38 -13.38
C ASN A 165 3.02 -11.84 -14.86
N GLN A 166 1.83 -12.12 -15.40
CA GLN A 166 1.66 -12.34 -16.84
C GLN A 166 1.78 -11.05 -17.66
N VAL A 167 1.68 -9.89 -17.00
CA VAL A 167 1.69 -8.58 -17.63
C VAL A 167 2.92 -7.77 -17.25
N PHE A 168 3.18 -7.64 -15.95
CA PHE A 168 4.30 -6.87 -15.42
C PHE A 168 5.38 -7.81 -14.90
N THR A 169 6.64 -7.42 -15.07
CA THR A 169 7.75 -8.05 -14.38
C THR A 169 7.76 -7.64 -12.91
N GLU A 170 8.37 -8.44 -12.05
CA GLU A 170 8.40 -8.19 -10.61
C GLU A 170 9.08 -6.86 -10.21
N GLN A 171 9.94 -6.28 -11.07
CA GLN A 171 10.57 -4.96 -10.85
C GLN A 171 9.63 -3.80 -11.15
N GLU A 172 8.54 -4.05 -11.87
CA GLU A 172 7.53 -3.07 -12.27
C GLU A 172 6.34 -3.05 -11.30
N ILE A 173 6.27 -4.01 -10.37
CA ILE A 173 5.15 -4.19 -9.43
C ILE A 173 5.52 -3.62 -8.06
N TYR A 174 4.76 -2.61 -7.62
CA TYR A 174 4.91 -1.95 -6.34
C TYR A 174 3.70 -2.24 -5.45
N ARG A 175 3.84 -3.26 -4.58
CA ARG A 175 2.80 -3.64 -3.61
C ARG A 175 2.91 -2.75 -2.37
N ILE A 176 1.86 -2.01 -2.04
CA ILE A 176 1.89 -1.03 -0.95
C ILE A 176 1.70 -1.70 0.41
N ASP A 177 2.68 -1.46 1.27
CA ASP A 177 2.50 -1.46 2.73
C ASP A 177 2.97 -0.10 3.25
N HIS A 178 2.01 0.73 3.66
CA HIS A 178 2.30 2.10 4.08
C HIS A 178 3.15 2.20 5.36
N TYR A 179 3.27 1.13 6.17
CA TYR A 179 4.16 1.13 7.33
C TYR A 179 5.63 1.17 6.90
N LEU A 180 5.99 0.59 5.76
CA LEU A 180 7.35 0.67 5.20
C LEU A 180 7.72 2.10 4.76
N GLY A 181 6.73 2.97 4.55
CA GLY A 181 6.92 4.38 4.26
C GLY A 181 7.17 5.25 5.50
N LYS A 182 7.02 4.71 6.72
CA LYS A 182 7.22 5.47 7.96
C LYS A 182 8.72 5.61 8.24
N GLU A 183 9.15 6.83 8.54
CA GLU A 183 10.56 7.18 8.77
C GLU A 183 11.25 6.28 9.80
N MET A 184 10.61 6.04 10.94
CA MET A 184 11.18 5.18 11.99
C MET A 184 11.31 3.71 11.57
N ILE A 185 10.47 3.22 10.67
CA ILE A 185 10.58 1.86 10.14
C ILE A 185 11.75 1.77 9.15
N GLN A 186 11.95 2.80 8.32
CA GLN A 186 13.11 2.87 7.42
C GLN A 186 14.43 2.96 8.19
N ASN A 187 14.43 3.61 9.35
CA ASN A 187 15.60 3.74 10.21
C ASN A 187 16.05 2.43 10.87
N ILE A 188 15.24 1.36 10.91
CA ILE A 188 15.63 0.07 11.50
C ILE A 188 16.93 -0.44 10.89
N SER A 189 17.03 -0.48 9.56
CA SER A 189 18.22 -0.98 8.87
C SER A 189 19.45 -0.09 9.09
N ALA A 190 19.25 1.23 9.16
CA ALA A 190 20.34 2.18 9.43
C ALA A 190 20.88 2.00 10.86
N ILE A 191 19.99 1.88 11.85
CA ILE A 191 20.37 1.66 13.25
C ILE A 191 21.13 0.34 13.39
N ARG A 192 20.63 -0.74 12.79
CA ARG A 192 21.26 -2.06 12.87
C ARG A 192 22.62 -2.08 12.15
N PHE A 193 22.64 -1.81 10.86
CA PHE A 193 23.80 -2.14 10.02
C PHE A 193 24.85 -1.04 9.93
N ALA A 194 24.51 0.22 10.21
CA ALA A 194 25.50 1.30 10.22
C ALA A 194 26.25 1.43 11.55
N ASN A 195 25.85 0.68 12.59
CA ASN A 195 26.38 0.80 13.94
C ASN A 195 26.87 -0.55 14.46
N ASN A 196 28.19 -0.73 14.53
CA ASN A 196 28.82 -1.98 14.97
C ASN A 196 28.38 -2.42 16.37
N ILE A 197 28.10 -1.48 17.27
CA ILE A 197 27.66 -1.78 18.64
C ILE A 197 26.31 -2.51 18.60
N PHE A 198 25.34 -2.00 17.82
CA PHE A 198 24.03 -2.62 17.70
C PHE A 198 24.11 -3.96 16.97
N GLU A 199 24.77 -4.02 15.81
CA GLU A 199 24.83 -5.27 15.03
C GLU A 199 25.51 -6.42 15.81
N SER A 200 26.58 -6.13 16.56
CA SER A 200 27.28 -7.15 17.36
C SER A 200 26.41 -7.76 18.47
N MET A 201 25.43 -6.99 18.97
CA MET A 201 24.48 -7.43 19.99
C MET A 201 23.15 -7.90 19.41
N TRP A 202 22.94 -7.86 18.08
CA TRP A 202 21.64 -8.15 17.46
C TRP A 202 21.40 -9.65 17.24
N ASN A 203 21.49 -10.45 18.30
CA ASN A 203 21.36 -11.91 18.26
C ASN A 203 20.94 -12.49 19.62
N ASN A 204 20.56 -13.78 19.62
CA ASN A 204 20.10 -14.56 20.77
C ASN A 204 21.05 -14.63 21.98
N ARG A 205 22.31 -14.19 21.87
CA ARG A 205 23.21 -14.13 23.04
C ARG A 205 22.97 -12.91 23.91
N TYR A 206 22.41 -11.85 23.33
CA TYR A 206 22.23 -10.55 23.99
C TYR A 206 20.76 -10.10 24.01
N ILE A 207 19.97 -10.54 23.03
CA ILE A 207 18.54 -10.26 22.96
C ILE A 207 17.78 -11.42 23.59
N ASP A 208 17.04 -11.11 24.66
CA ASP A 208 16.11 -12.06 25.30
C ASP A 208 14.81 -12.20 24.48
N ASN A 209 14.18 -11.07 24.11
CA ASN A 209 13.01 -11.05 23.24
C ASN A 209 12.87 -9.72 22.47
N VAL A 210 12.05 -9.74 21.42
CA VAL A 210 11.68 -8.56 20.62
C VAL A 210 10.16 -8.43 20.64
N GLN A 211 9.66 -7.22 20.90
CA GLN A 211 8.24 -6.93 20.95
C GLN A 211 7.86 -5.91 19.89
N ILE A 212 6.83 -6.22 19.10
CA ILE A 212 6.24 -5.33 18.10
C ILE A 212 4.83 -5.04 18.56
N ASN A 213 4.57 -3.81 19.01
CA ASN A 213 3.26 -3.38 19.50
C ASN A 213 2.66 -2.34 18.56
N ILE A 214 1.47 -2.62 18.05
CA ILE A 214 0.65 -1.67 17.31
C ILE A 214 -0.71 -1.63 18.02
N ALA A 215 -1.01 -0.50 18.64
CA ALA A 215 -2.24 -0.29 19.39
C ALA A 215 -3.00 0.91 18.83
N GLU A 216 -4.32 0.76 18.73
CA GLU A 216 -5.25 1.79 18.27
C GLU A 216 -6.25 2.08 19.38
N ASN A 217 -6.68 3.35 19.49
CA ASN A 217 -7.69 3.80 20.45
C ASN A 217 -9.08 4.01 19.81
N LEU A 218 -9.23 3.56 18.56
CA LEU A 218 -10.47 3.63 17.78
C LEU A 218 -11.12 2.24 17.73
N GLY A 219 -12.45 2.22 17.62
CA GLY A 219 -13.18 0.99 17.37
C GLY A 219 -13.14 0.58 15.89
N VAL A 220 -14.05 -0.30 15.49
CA VAL A 220 -14.21 -0.67 14.07
C VAL A 220 -14.84 0.44 13.23
N GLU A 221 -15.53 1.39 13.88
CA GLU A 221 -16.18 2.56 13.26
C GLU A 221 -17.09 2.11 12.10
N GLU A 222 -17.10 2.84 10.98
CA GLU A 222 -17.91 2.53 9.80
C GLU A 222 -17.43 1.29 9.01
N ARG A 223 -16.31 0.67 9.41
CA ARG A 223 -15.67 -0.44 8.66
C ARG A 223 -16.15 -1.83 9.11
N GLY A 224 -17.18 -1.91 9.96
CA GLY A 224 -17.72 -3.17 10.53
C GLY A 224 -17.80 -4.30 9.50
N GLY A 225 -18.55 -4.11 8.40
CA GLY A 225 -18.78 -5.16 7.41
C GLY A 225 -17.54 -5.65 6.64
N TYR A 226 -16.49 -4.82 6.53
CA TYR A 226 -15.20 -5.25 5.98
C TYR A 226 -14.35 -5.94 7.04
N TYR A 227 -14.21 -5.30 8.20
CA TYR A 227 -13.34 -5.76 9.27
C TYR A 227 -13.79 -7.12 9.81
N ASP A 228 -15.09 -7.38 9.83
CA ASP A 228 -15.67 -8.63 10.33
C ASP A 228 -15.27 -9.88 9.50
N LYS A 229 -14.74 -9.68 8.29
CA LYS A 229 -14.20 -10.74 7.43
C LYS A 229 -12.66 -10.85 7.49
N SER A 230 -12.01 -9.84 8.07
CA SER A 230 -10.55 -9.69 8.08
C SER A 230 -9.96 -9.98 9.45
N GLY A 231 -10.50 -9.34 10.48
CA GLY A 231 -9.95 -9.34 11.83
C GLY A 231 -8.59 -8.66 11.93
N ALA A 232 -8.12 -8.50 13.16
CA ALA A 232 -6.79 -7.93 13.44
C ALA A 232 -5.65 -8.76 12.83
N LEU A 233 -5.85 -10.08 12.68
CA LEU A 233 -4.82 -10.96 12.12
C LEU A 233 -4.50 -10.60 10.66
N LYS A 234 -5.51 -10.41 9.80
CA LYS A 234 -5.27 -10.05 8.40
C LYS A 234 -5.07 -8.55 8.19
N ASP A 235 -5.73 -7.70 8.98
CA ASP A 235 -5.66 -6.24 8.76
C ASP A 235 -4.32 -5.66 9.21
N MET A 236 -3.68 -6.24 10.25
CA MET A 236 -2.49 -5.71 10.90
C MET A 236 -1.32 -6.69 11.01
N VAL A 237 -1.57 -7.95 11.38
CA VAL A 237 -0.47 -8.90 11.65
C VAL A 237 0.18 -9.35 10.34
N GLN A 238 -0.63 -9.86 9.40
CA GLN A 238 -0.16 -10.46 8.14
C GLN A 238 0.66 -9.51 7.28
N ASN A 239 0.36 -8.21 7.31
CA ASN A 239 1.03 -7.19 6.52
C ASN A 239 2.08 -6.44 7.37
N HIS A 240 1.66 -5.48 8.18
CA HIS A 240 2.48 -4.49 8.85
C HIS A 240 3.46 -5.13 9.84
N ILE A 241 2.97 -6.02 10.71
CA ILE A 241 3.82 -6.68 11.71
C ILE A 241 4.81 -7.62 11.03
N LEU A 242 4.39 -8.44 10.06
CA LEU A 242 5.33 -9.33 9.35
C LEU A 242 6.38 -8.55 8.54
N GLN A 243 6.03 -7.40 7.97
CA GLN A 243 7.00 -6.52 7.31
C GLN A 243 8.04 -5.97 8.31
N ILE A 244 7.60 -5.47 9.47
CA ILE A 244 8.51 -4.98 10.52
C ILE A 244 9.37 -6.12 11.06
N LEU A 245 8.77 -7.28 11.34
CA LEU A 245 9.47 -8.49 11.78
C LEU A 245 10.56 -8.86 10.78
N SER A 246 10.27 -8.87 9.47
CA SER A 246 11.28 -9.19 8.46
C SER A 246 12.48 -8.23 8.49
N LEU A 247 12.25 -6.93 8.74
CA LEU A 247 13.32 -5.94 8.87
C LEU A 247 14.14 -6.11 10.16
N LEU A 248 13.51 -6.54 11.25
CA LEU A 248 14.18 -6.80 12.53
C LEU A 248 14.96 -8.11 12.51
N ALA A 249 14.43 -9.14 11.83
CA ALA A 249 14.96 -10.50 11.86
C ALA A 249 15.95 -10.83 10.73
N MET A 250 15.95 -10.07 9.62
CA MET A 250 16.86 -10.31 8.49
C MET A 250 18.34 -10.21 8.87
N GLU A 251 19.17 -10.96 8.15
CA GLU A 251 20.63 -10.83 8.22
C GLU A 251 21.10 -9.53 7.54
N PRO A 252 22.33 -9.06 7.84
CA PRO A 252 22.95 -7.96 7.11
C PRO A 252 23.03 -8.28 5.61
N PRO A 253 22.47 -7.43 4.73
CA PRO A 253 22.56 -7.65 3.29
C PRO A 253 24.00 -7.43 2.81
N VAL A 254 24.40 -8.15 1.75
CA VAL A 254 25.75 -7.99 1.15
C VAL A 254 25.97 -6.57 0.63
N ALA A 255 24.91 -5.94 0.12
CA ALA A 255 24.90 -4.56 -0.30
C ALA A 255 23.55 -3.92 0.02
N PHE A 256 23.53 -2.60 0.23
CA PHE A 256 22.29 -1.86 0.47
C PHE A 256 21.55 -1.56 -0.84
N SER A 257 21.11 -2.62 -1.52
CA SER A 257 20.31 -2.56 -2.74
C SER A 257 18.94 -3.22 -2.51
N GLU A 258 17.95 -2.84 -3.31
CA GLU A 258 16.58 -3.38 -3.22
C GLU A 258 16.57 -4.92 -3.25
N LYS A 259 17.30 -5.51 -4.21
CA LYS A 259 17.36 -6.95 -4.41
C LYS A 259 17.91 -7.68 -3.18
N GLU A 260 19.06 -7.23 -2.66
CA GLU A 260 19.72 -7.88 -1.52
C GLU A 260 18.90 -7.72 -0.23
N LEU A 261 18.34 -6.53 0.01
CA LEU A 261 17.44 -6.31 1.15
C LEU A 261 16.21 -7.22 1.09
N ARG A 262 15.59 -7.32 -0.08
CA ARG A 262 14.45 -8.21 -0.30
C ARG A 262 14.82 -9.67 -0.07
N THR A 263 15.98 -10.12 -0.55
CA THR A 263 16.47 -11.48 -0.32
C THR A 263 16.60 -11.80 1.16
N GLU A 264 17.20 -10.92 1.97
CA GLU A 264 17.36 -11.16 3.40
C GLU A 264 16.03 -11.09 4.17
N LYS A 265 15.11 -10.21 3.77
CA LYS A 265 13.73 -10.21 4.30
C LYS A 265 13.00 -11.53 4.01
N ILE A 266 13.10 -12.04 2.78
CA ILE A 266 12.47 -13.32 2.39
C ILE A 266 13.07 -14.48 3.19
N LYS A 267 14.39 -14.53 3.38
CA LYS A 267 15.04 -15.55 4.20
C LYS A 267 14.54 -15.51 5.65
N ALA A 268 14.37 -14.33 6.23
CA ALA A 268 13.81 -14.18 7.57
C ALA A 268 12.37 -14.69 7.66
N LEU A 269 11.52 -14.33 6.69
CA LEU A 269 10.13 -14.80 6.63
C LEU A 269 10.04 -16.32 6.45
N ASN A 270 10.87 -16.90 5.58
CA ASN A 270 10.93 -18.35 5.36
C ASN A 270 11.42 -19.14 6.58
N ALA A 271 12.15 -18.47 7.48
CA ALA A 271 12.60 -19.06 8.75
C ALA A 271 11.54 -18.95 9.86
N ILE A 272 10.41 -18.27 9.64
CA ILE A 272 9.32 -18.26 10.63
C ILE A 272 8.75 -19.67 10.74
N ARG A 273 8.68 -20.20 11.97
CA ARG A 273 8.07 -21.49 12.24
C ARG A 273 6.58 -21.45 11.93
N ILE A 274 6.12 -22.38 11.10
CA ILE A 274 4.70 -22.60 10.84
C ILE A 274 4.15 -23.52 11.93
N TYR A 275 3.17 -23.02 12.68
CA TYR A 275 2.58 -23.76 13.80
C TYR A 275 1.50 -24.75 13.37
N SER A 276 1.49 -25.91 14.04
CA SER A 276 0.33 -26.79 14.09
C SER A 276 -0.82 -26.17 14.89
N GLU A 277 -2.02 -26.75 14.80
CA GLU A 277 -3.21 -26.24 15.50
C GLU A 277 -3.02 -26.18 17.03
N GLU A 278 -2.32 -27.16 17.61
CA GLU A 278 -2.01 -27.17 19.05
C GLU A 278 -0.97 -26.13 19.44
N GLU A 279 0.04 -25.90 18.60
CA GLU A 279 1.03 -24.85 18.82
C GLU A 279 0.43 -23.45 18.69
N VAL A 280 -0.55 -23.25 17.79
CA VAL A 280 -1.30 -21.99 17.69
C VAL A 280 -2.00 -21.68 19.01
N LYS A 281 -2.64 -22.67 19.66
CA LYS A 281 -3.30 -22.48 20.97
C LYS A 281 -2.31 -22.10 22.08
N GLN A 282 -1.05 -22.50 21.96
CA GLN A 282 0.00 -22.21 22.94
C GLN A 282 0.72 -20.88 22.69
N HIS A 283 0.81 -20.45 21.44
CA HIS A 283 1.63 -19.30 21.04
C HIS A 283 0.84 -18.06 20.63
N PHE A 284 -0.46 -18.20 20.35
CA PHE A 284 -1.32 -17.09 19.94
C PHE A 284 -2.54 -16.94 20.85
N VAL A 285 -2.89 -15.69 21.09
CA VAL A 285 -4.10 -15.27 21.79
C VAL A 285 -4.87 -14.34 20.86
N ARG A 286 -6.18 -14.58 20.76
CA ARG A 286 -7.13 -13.69 20.10
C ARG A 286 -8.10 -13.12 21.13
N GLY A 287 -8.47 -11.86 20.94
CA GLY A 287 -9.45 -11.16 21.76
C GLY A 287 -10.44 -10.40 20.89
N GLN A 288 -11.60 -10.09 21.47
CA GLN A 288 -12.61 -9.22 20.88
C GLN A 288 -12.95 -8.18 21.96
N TYR A 289 -12.93 -6.89 21.61
CA TYR A 289 -13.22 -5.85 22.59
C TYR A 289 -14.70 -5.87 22.98
N ASP A 290 -14.96 -5.59 24.25
CA ASP A 290 -16.30 -5.44 24.81
C ASP A 290 -16.51 -3.96 25.19
N LYS A 291 -17.72 -3.63 25.63
CA LYS A 291 -18.10 -2.31 26.12
C LYS A 291 -17.05 -1.77 27.09
N GLY A 292 -16.67 -0.53 26.87
CA GLY A 292 -15.57 0.10 27.60
C GLY A 292 -15.80 1.58 27.79
N GLN A 293 -14.98 2.16 28.65
CA GLN A 293 -14.89 3.61 28.78
C GLN A 293 -13.42 4.00 28.70
N LEU A 294 -13.11 4.92 27.79
CA LEU A 294 -11.80 5.55 27.70
C LEU A 294 -12.02 7.04 27.89
N GLU A 295 -11.46 7.57 28.99
CA GLU A 295 -11.72 8.96 29.44
C GLU A 295 -13.23 9.21 29.59
N ASP A 296 -13.77 10.24 28.94
CA ASP A 296 -15.19 10.60 28.99
C ASP A 296 -16.03 9.93 27.89
N LYS A 297 -15.41 9.11 27.03
CA LYS A 297 -16.09 8.43 25.92
C LYS A 297 -16.43 6.99 26.29
N LYS A 298 -17.69 6.61 26.06
CA LYS A 298 -18.17 5.24 26.16
C LYS A 298 -18.13 4.57 24.80
N PHE A 299 -17.67 3.33 24.78
CA PHE A 299 -17.58 2.49 23.60
C PHE A 299 -18.50 1.28 23.79
N VAL A 300 -19.18 0.91 22.71
CA VAL A 300 -20.02 -0.28 22.65
C VAL A 300 -19.14 -1.53 22.47
N GLY A 301 -19.69 -2.71 22.71
CA GLY A 301 -18.98 -3.96 22.39
C GLY A 301 -18.89 -4.17 20.87
N TYR A 302 -17.90 -4.92 20.39
CA TYR A 302 -17.70 -5.10 18.95
C TYR A 302 -18.94 -5.64 18.21
N ARG A 303 -19.68 -6.56 18.83
CA ARG A 303 -20.93 -7.14 18.28
C ARG A 303 -22.13 -6.17 18.28
N GLU A 304 -22.02 -5.06 19.00
CA GLU A 304 -23.02 -4.00 19.05
C GLU A 304 -22.73 -2.89 18.02
N GLU A 305 -21.62 -2.99 17.28
CA GLU A 305 -21.22 -2.02 16.26
C GLU A 305 -22.07 -2.16 14.99
N ALA A 306 -22.19 -1.05 14.25
CA ALA A 306 -22.93 -1.05 13.00
C ALA A 306 -22.27 -1.98 11.95
N ASN A 307 -23.09 -2.81 11.29
CA ASN A 307 -22.66 -3.75 10.25
C ASN A 307 -21.70 -4.86 10.74
N VAL A 308 -21.76 -5.23 12.00
CA VAL A 308 -21.10 -6.43 12.56
C VAL A 308 -22.17 -7.49 12.87
N ASP A 309 -21.85 -8.76 12.65
CA ASP A 309 -22.73 -9.87 13.05
C ASP A 309 -22.79 -9.95 14.59
N GLU A 310 -24.00 -10.00 15.15
CA GLU A 310 -24.23 -10.12 16.60
C GLU A 310 -23.58 -11.37 17.19
N GLU A 311 -23.35 -12.41 16.39
CA GLU A 311 -22.68 -13.66 16.77
C GLU A 311 -21.21 -13.72 16.30
N SER A 312 -20.66 -12.62 15.76
CA SER A 312 -19.32 -12.60 15.19
C SER A 312 -18.27 -13.11 16.17
N ALA A 313 -17.43 -14.03 15.68
CA ALA A 313 -16.27 -14.51 16.39
C ALA A 313 -14.99 -13.75 16.02
N THR A 314 -15.05 -12.74 15.13
CA THR A 314 -13.88 -12.07 14.57
C THR A 314 -13.06 -11.36 15.64
N GLU A 315 -11.74 -11.60 15.61
CA GLU A 315 -10.83 -11.00 16.56
C GLU A 315 -10.53 -9.53 16.23
N THR A 316 -10.57 -8.68 17.25
CA THR A 316 -10.15 -7.28 17.20
C THR A 316 -8.79 -7.07 17.87
N PHE A 317 -8.24 -8.12 18.48
CA PHE A 317 -6.94 -8.14 19.13
C PHE A 317 -6.25 -9.47 18.84
N VAL A 318 -4.95 -9.41 18.55
CA VAL A 318 -4.08 -10.58 18.42
C VAL A 318 -2.77 -10.30 19.14
N ALA A 319 -2.35 -11.24 19.98
CA ALA A 319 -0.98 -11.34 20.48
C ALA A 319 -0.43 -12.70 20.11
N GLY A 320 0.82 -12.75 19.63
CA GLY A 320 1.43 -13.98 19.16
C GLY A 320 2.93 -14.00 19.36
N LYS A 321 3.48 -15.18 19.66
CA LYS A 321 4.91 -15.44 19.65
C LYS A 321 5.32 -16.01 18.30
N PHE A 322 6.18 -15.31 17.56
CA PHE A 322 6.84 -15.86 16.37
C PHE A 322 8.20 -16.45 16.75
N LEU A 323 8.49 -17.68 16.31
CA LEU A 323 9.80 -18.31 16.41
C LEU A 323 10.49 -18.25 15.04
N ILE A 324 11.76 -17.85 15.03
CA ILE A 324 12.57 -17.74 13.81
C ILE A 324 13.66 -18.81 13.85
N ASP A 325 13.52 -19.85 13.04
CA ASP A 325 14.37 -21.03 13.01
C ASP A 325 15.66 -20.76 12.21
N ASN A 326 16.51 -19.87 12.72
CA ASN A 326 17.85 -19.61 12.20
C ASN A 326 18.89 -19.42 13.32
N PHE A 327 20.18 -19.38 12.98
CA PHE A 327 21.26 -19.28 13.97
C PHE A 327 21.20 -18.02 14.84
N ARG A 328 20.80 -16.88 14.25
CA ARG A 328 20.76 -15.58 14.94
C ARG A 328 19.67 -15.54 16.01
N TRP A 329 18.54 -16.19 15.75
CA TRP A 329 17.33 -16.13 16.57
C TRP A 329 16.99 -17.44 17.26
N SER A 330 17.83 -18.48 17.15
CA SER A 330 17.58 -19.76 17.81
C SER A 330 17.52 -19.59 19.33
N GLY A 331 16.38 -19.91 19.94
CA GLY A 331 16.07 -19.71 21.36
C GLY A 331 14.58 -19.45 21.55
#